data_AF-A0A7U9N8M7-F1
#
_entry.id   AF-A0A7U9N8M7-F1
#
_cell.length_a   1.000
_cell.length_b   1.000
_cell.length_c   1.000
_cell.angle_alpha   90.00
_cell.angle_beta   90.00
_cell.angle_gamma   90.00
#
_symmetry.space_group_name_H-M   'P 1'
#
loop_
_entity.id
_entity.type
_entity.pdbx_description
1 polymer ?
#
loop_
_entity_poly.entity_id
_entity_poly.type
_entity_poly.pdbx_seq_one_letter_code
_entity_poly.pdbx_strand_id
1 'polypeptide(L)'
;MKKIFTAIRQGKFDEVKSILEKKPELVNCVSGALPKKDHGQSPLQVALKTGKYEIADYLIEHGADINFMEAEDDDPGLRAPVLFDAINSTIVSLCYKRFDESETAFGYVEKLVERGADVNKLASNGFDAINWSVSSAQLLFERASVYPESQEAVRKQLTRILDLLIEHGADYVAWANRGHYAEPYPGPSNKSMYIDDFVPGDETDIDRNKELRKFMQEYFRSRNLHV
;
A
#
# COMPACT_ATOMS: atom_id res chain seq x y z
N MET A 1 14.14 -21.43 3.96
CA MET A 1 13.02 -20.58 4.42
C MET A 1 12.63 -20.98 5.84
N LYS A 2 12.50 -20.05 6.80
CA LYS A 2 12.09 -20.39 8.18
C LYS A 2 10.66 -20.98 8.14
N LYS A 3 10.43 -22.07 8.87
CA LYS A 3 9.16 -22.83 8.92
C LYS A 3 7.92 -21.94 9.17
N ILE A 4 8.08 -20.86 9.93
CA ILE A 4 7.04 -19.88 10.23
C ILE A 4 6.44 -19.24 8.96
N PHE A 5 7.25 -18.85 7.96
CA PHE A 5 6.73 -18.21 6.74
C PHE A 5 5.87 -19.17 5.91
N THR A 6 6.24 -20.45 5.85
CA THR A 6 5.42 -21.47 5.20
C THR A 6 4.08 -21.65 5.91
N ALA A 7 4.09 -21.69 7.26
CA ALA A 7 2.88 -21.79 8.05
C ALA A 7 1.96 -20.57 7.86
N ILE A 8 2.51 -19.35 7.84
CA ILE A 8 1.77 -18.11 7.56
C ILE A 8 1.07 -18.20 6.20
N ARG A 9 1.80 -18.47 5.11
CA ARG A 9 1.21 -18.52 3.77
C ARG A 9 0.12 -19.58 3.63
N GLN A 10 0.24 -20.69 4.35
CA GLN A 10 -0.75 -21.75 4.38
C GLN A 10 -1.94 -21.44 5.30
N GLY A 11 -1.91 -20.33 6.04
CA GLY A 11 -2.97 -19.95 6.98
C GLY A 11 -3.04 -20.85 8.21
N LYS A 12 -1.94 -21.50 8.59
CA LYS A 12 -1.90 -22.43 9.73
C LYS A 12 -1.69 -21.67 11.03
N PHE A 13 -2.74 -21.02 11.51
CA PHE A 13 -2.72 -20.19 12.70
C PHE A 13 -2.13 -20.91 13.93
N ASP A 14 -2.62 -22.11 14.26
CA ASP A 14 -2.13 -22.88 15.41
C ASP A 14 -0.65 -23.24 15.33
N GLU A 15 -0.15 -23.49 14.10
CA GLU A 15 1.26 -23.77 13.88
C GLU A 15 2.11 -22.51 14.09
N VAL A 16 1.65 -21.35 13.60
CA VAL A 16 2.31 -20.05 13.83
C VAL A 16 2.35 -19.73 15.32
N LYS A 17 1.20 -19.85 16.00
CA LYS A 17 1.08 -19.67 17.45
C LYS A 17 2.05 -20.56 18.22
N SER A 18 2.04 -21.88 17.96
CA SER A 18 2.95 -22.82 18.64
C SER A 18 4.43 -22.51 18.38
N ILE A 19 4.78 -22.01 17.20
CA ILE A 19 6.15 -21.58 16.88
C ILE A 19 6.54 -20.36 17.72
N LEU A 20 5.68 -19.34 17.79
CA LEU A 20 5.96 -18.10 18.51
C LEU A 20 5.92 -18.27 20.04
N GLU A 21 5.09 -19.16 20.57
CA GLU A 21 5.12 -19.53 22.00
C GLU A 21 6.48 -20.15 22.40
N LYS A 22 7.09 -20.94 21.51
CA LYS A 22 8.40 -21.58 21.76
C LYS A 22 9.58 -20.66 21.46
N LYS A 23 9.39 -19.73 20.52
CA LYS A 23 10.43 -18.83 20.00
C LYS A 23 9.84 -17.44 19.72
N PRO A 24 9.55 -16.64 20.77
CA PRO A 24 8.90 -15.34 20.61
C PRO A 24 9.69 -14.38 19.72
N GLU A 25 11.02 -14.50 19.69
CA GLU A 25 11.91 -13.70 18.84
C GLU A 25 11.64 -13.86 17.34
N LEU A 26 10.92 -14.91 16.94
CA LEU A 26 10.56 -15.13 15.54
C LEU A 26 9.47 -14.18 15.03
N VAL A 27 8.80 -13.42 15.90
CA VAL A 27 7.77 -12.44 15.51
C VAL A 27 8.31 -11.37 14.55
N ASN A 28 9.56 -10.96 14.74
CA ASN A 28 10.28 -9.97 13.93
C ASN A 28 11.41 -10.59 13.11
N CYS A 29 11.37 -11.91 12.90
CA CYS A 29 12.40 -12.54 12.09
C CYS A 29 12.28 -12.13 10.62
N VAL A 30 13.38 -12.15 9.90
CA VAL A 30 13.37 -11.83 8.47
C VAL A 30 13.45 -13.12 7.65
N SER A 31 12.69 -13.14 6.56
CA SER A 31 12.74 -14.17 5.53
C SER A 31 14.04 -14.07 4.73
N GLY A 32 14.57 -15.22 4.28
CA GLY A 32 15.84 -15.25 3.54
C GLY A 32 15.66 -15.05 2.03
N ALA A 33 16.75 -15.20 1.28
CA ALA A 33 16.81 -15.07 -0.19
C ALA A 33 15.73 -15.82 -0.98
N LEU A 34 15.26 -16.95 -0.46
CA LEU A 34 14.32 -17.82 -1.13
C LEU A 34 13.13 -18.20 -0.25
N PRO A 35 11.91 -18.22 -0.84
CA PRO A 35 11.57 -17.82 -2.20
C PRO A 35 11.60 -16.29 -2.38
N LYS A 36 11.94 -15.86 -3.60
CA LYS A 36 12.09 -14.43 -3.96
C LYS A 36 10.91 -13.55 -3.55
N LYS A 37 9.69 -14.09 -3.60
CA LYS A 37 8.45 -13.37 -3.25
C LYS A 37 8.34 -12.93 -1.79
N ASP A 38 9.10 -13.57 -0.91
CA ASP A 38 9.14 -13.30 0.53
C ASP A 38 10.53 -12.77 0.93
N HIS A 39 11.43 -12.48 -0.02
CA HIS A 39 12.80 -12.06 0.28
C HIS A 39 12.82 -10.84 1.19
N GLY A 40 13.59 -10.91 2.29
CA GLY A 40 13.74 -9.80 3.23
C GLY A 40 12.50 -9.48 4.08
N GLN A 41 11.35 -10.09 3.82
CA GLN A 41 10.08 -9.71 4.45
C GLN A 41 9.95 -10.20 5.89
N SER A 42 9.21 -9.46 6.71
CA SER A 42 8.79 -9.88 8.05
C SER A 42 7.55 -10.80 8.01
N PRO A 43 7.29 -11.58 9.09
CA PRO A 43 6.06 -12.33 9.25
C PRO A 43 4.80 -11.50 8.99
N LEU A 44 4.78 -10.26 9.48
CA LEU A 44 3.61 -9.38 9.38
C LEU A 44 3.35 -8.96 7.93
N GLN A 45 4.39 -8.59 7.18
CA GLN A 45 4.27 -8.31 5.74
C GLN A 45 3.71 -9.51 4.98
N VAL A 46 4.27 -10.71 5.20
CA VAL A 46 3.80 -11.92 4.51
C VAL A 46 2.35 -12.25 4.89
N ALA A 47 1.95 -12.04 6.14
CA ALA A 47 0.57 -12.26 6.59
C ALA A 47 -0.40 -11.30 5.88
N LEU A 48 -0.11 -9.99 5.87
CA LEU A 48 -0.96 -8.98 5.21
C LEU A 48 -1.04 -9.22 3.70
N LYS A 49 0.11 -9.40 3.03
CA LYS A 49 0.21 -9.65 1.58
C LYS A 49 -0.51 -10.91 1.12
N THR A 50 -0.72 -11.88 2.02
CA THR A 50 -1.44 -13.13 1.72
C THR A 50 -2.83 -13.23 2.33
N GLY A 51 -3.35 -12.11 2.86
CA GLY A 51 -4.69 -12.01 3.44
C GLY A 51 -4.89 -12.88 4.68
N LYS A 52 -3.82 -13.16 5.44
CA LYS A 52 -3.84 -13.99 6.64
C LYS A 52 -4.05 -13.13 7.87
N TYR A 53 -5.20 -12.46 7.87
CA TYR A 53 -5.56 -11.42 8.82
C TYR A 53 -5.53 -11.89 10.28
N GLU A 54 -6.10 -13.05 10.59
CA GLU A 54 -6.03 -13.62 11.96
C GLU A 54 -4.58 -13.83 12.45
N ILE A 55 -3.68 -14.24 11.54
CA ILE A 55 -2.26 -14.35 11.84
C ILE A 55 -1.61 -12.97 11.98
N ALA A 56 -2.00 -11.99 11.15
CA ALA A 56 -1.50 -10.61 11.25
C ALA A 56 -1.88 -9.99 12.60
N ASP A 57 -3.10 -10.18 13.08
CA ASP A 57 -3.56 -9.72 14.40
C ASP A 57 -2.70 -10.32 15.51
N TYR A 58 -2.50 -11.64 15.49
CA TYR A 58 -1.65 -12.30 16.47
C TYR A 58 -0.22 -11.77 16.45
N LEU A 59 0.37 -11.55 15.27
CA LEU A 59 1.71 -10.97 15.14
C LEU A 59 1.77 -9.55 15.72
N ILE A 60 0.80 -8.70 15.42
CA ILE A 60 0.70 -7.33 15.95
C ILE A 60 0.59 -7.35 17.48
N GLU A 61 -0.23 -8.22 18.05
CA GLU A 61 -0.39 -8.38 19.50
C GLU A 61 0.87 -8.88 20.20
N HIS A 62 1.75 -9.60 19.48
CA HIS A 62 2.99 -10.15 20.01
C HIS A 62 4.23 -9.30 19.67
N GLY A 63 4.03 -8.04 19.31
CA GLY A 63 5.12 -7.06 19.16
C GLY A 63 5.81 -7.12 17.79
N ALA A 64 5.09 -7.51 16.73
CA ALA A 64 5.57 -7.29 15.38
C ALA A 64 5.85 -5.80 15.13
N ASP A 65 6.99 -5.50 14.51
CA ASP A 65 7.40 -4.14 14.17
C ASP A 65 6.51 -3.59 13.04
N ILE A 66 5.61 -2.68 13.43
CA ILE A 66 4.66 -1.98 12.56
C ILE A 66 5.36 -1.13 11.50
N ASN A 67 6.58 -0.68 11.79
CA ASN A 67 7.36 0.17 10.90
C ASN A 67 8.45 -0.60 10.15
N PHE A 68 8.44 -1.93 10.20
CA PHE A 68 9.42 -2.74 9.49
C PHE A 68 9.43 -2.43 7.99
N MET A 69 10.63 -2.42 7.42
CA MET A 69 10.89 -2.41 5.99
C MET A 69 12.13 -3.25 5.74
N GLU A 70 12.15 -3.99 4.64
CA GLU A 70 13.26 -4.88 4.31
C GLU A 70 14.57 -4.08 4.18
N ALA A 71 15.66 -4.66 4.69
CA ALA A 71 16.99 -4.06 4.59
C ALA A 71 17.46 -4.02 3.13
N GLU A 72 18.40 -3.12 2.82
CA GLU A 72 19.10 -3.13 1.54
C GLU A 72 20.02 -4.34 1.41
N ASP A 73 19.96 -4.99 0.26
CA ASP A 73 20.90 -6.03 -0.13
C ASP A 73 21.03 -6.09 -1.66
N ASP A 74 21.68 -7.13 -2.18
CA ASP A 74 21.92 -7.31 -3.62
C ASP A 74 20.63 -7.58 -4.43
N ASP A 75 19.47 -7.68 -3.79
CA ASP A 75 18.18 -7.81 -4.46
C ASP A 75 17.67 -6.43 -4.95
N PRO A 76 17.50 -6.22 -6.27
CA PRO A 76 16.88 -5.01 -6.79
C PRO A 76 15.36 -4.93 -6.54
N GLY A 77 14.79 -5.88 -5.79
CA GLY A 77 13.39 -5.95 -5.43
C GLY A 77 12.90 -4.70 -4.69
N LEU A 78 11.61 -4.40 -4.89
CA LEU A 78 10.95 -3.30 -4.22
C LEU A 78 10.77 -3.62 -2.74
N ARG A 79 11.36 -2.79 -1.89
CA ARG A 79 11.25 -2.80 -0.43
C ARG A 79 10.29 -1.71 0.01
N ALA A 80 9.37 -2.02 0.92
CA ALA A 80 8.33 -1.09 1.34
C ALA A 80 7.92 -1.32 2.80
N PRO A 81 7.47 -0.29 3.52
CA PRO A 81 6.97 -0.44 4.89
C PRO A 81 5.75 -1.37 4.97
N VAL A 82 5.55 -2.04 6.12
CA VAL A 82 4.40 -2.92 6.41
C VAL A 82 3.05 -2.32 6.00
N LEU A 83 2.85 -1.02 6.25
CA LEU A 83 1.61 -0.30 5.90
C LEU A 83 1.23 -0.46 4.42
N PHE A 84 2.21 -0.54 3.53
CA PHE A 84 2.02 -0.58 2.09
C PHE A 84 1.41 -1.91 1.61
N ASP A 85 1.69 -3.02 2.31
CA ASP A 85 1.07 -4.33 2.01
C ASP A 85 -0.43 -4.32 2.32
N ALA A 86 -0.86 -3.63 3.38
CA ALA A 86 -2.27 -3.45 3.73
C ALA A 86 -2.98 -2.55 2.70
N ILE A 87 -2.40 -1.36 2.40
CA ILE A 87 -2.93 -0.43 1.38
C ILE A 87 -3.10 -1.13 0.03
N ASN A 88 -2.07 -1.86 -0.41
CA ASN A 88 -2.10 -2.55 -1.68
C ASN A 88 -3.18 -3.65 -1.71
N SER A 89 -3.34 -4.40 -0.61
CA SER A 89 -4.40 -5.41 -0.49
C SER A 89 -5.80 -4.81 -0.55
N THR A 90 -6.01 -3.63 0.05
CA THR A 90 -7.29 -2.90 -0.01
C THR A 90 -7.69 -2.58 -1.44
N ILE A 91 -6.77 -2.10 -2.27
CA ILE A 91 -7.08 -1.68 -3.64
C ILE A 91 -7.07 -2.84 -4.63
N VAL A 92 -6.06 -3.71 -4.58
CA VAL A 92 -5.88 -4.79 -5.59
C VAL A 92 -6.97 -5.87 -5.49
N SER A 93 -7.53 -6.12 -4.31
CA SER A 93 -8.68 -7.01 -4.15
C SER A 93 -9.90 -6.59 -4.99
N LEU A 94 -10.06 -5.28 -5.25
CA LEU A 94 -11.12 -4.74 -6.10
C LEU A 94 -10.95 -5.08 -7.58
N CYS A 95 -9.73 -5.33 -8.05
CA CYS A 95 -9.47 -5.82 -9.41
C CYS A 95 -10.10 -7.21 -9.64
N TYR A 96 -10.35 -7.95 -8.55
CA TYR A 96 -10.92 -9.30 -8.55
C TYR A 96 -12.33 -9.36 -7.95
N LYS A 97 -12.99 -8.21 -7.74
CA LYS A 97 -14.32 -8.10 -7.12
C LYS A 97 -14.40 -8.72 -5.72
N ARG A 98 -13.28 -8.76 -4.99
CA ARG A 98 -13.20 -9.28 -3.61
C ARG A 98 -13.49 -8.15 -2.62
N PHE A 99 -14.71 -7.62 -2.65
CA PHE A 99 -15.09 -6.42 -1.90
C PHE A 99 -14.98 -6.58 -0.39
N ASP A 100 -15.37 -7.74 0.16
CA ASP A 100 -15.23 -8.02 1.60
C ASP A 100 -13.77 -8.09 2.05
N GLU A 101 -12.89 -8.60 1.18
CA GLU A 101 -11.44 -8.59 1.44
C GLU A 101 -10.87 -7.17 1.40
N SER A 102 -11.37 -6.31 0.51
CA SER A 102 -11.01 -4.90 0.47
C SER A 102 -11.39 -4.17 1.75
N GLU A 103 -12.61 -4.36 2.25
CA GLU A 103 -13.06 -3.79 3.53
C GLU A 103 -12.24 -4.34 4.71
N THR A 104 -11.97 -5.64 4.73
CA THR A 104 -11.11 -6.24 5.76
C THR A 104 -9.72 -5.65 5.73
N ALA A 105 -9.09 -5.58 4.55
CA ALA A 105 -7.76 -5.01 4.37
C ALA A 105 -7.69 -3.54 4.80
N PHE A 106 -8.73 -2.75 4.51
CA PHE A 106 -8.80 -1.36 4.96
C PHE A 106 -8.79 -1.26 6.49
N GLY A 107 -9.50 -2.14 7.20
CA GLY A 107 -9.43 -2.21 8.66
C GLY A 107 -8.02 -2.48 9.21
N TYR A 108 -7.14 -3.13 8.42
CA TYR A 108 -5.72 -3.25 8.76
C TYR A 108 -4.93 -1.98 8.46
N VAL A 109 -5.30 -1.19 7.45
CA VAL A 109 -4.71 0.14 7.25
C VAL A 109 -5.01 1.02 8.47
N GLU A 110 -6.27 1.08 8.92
CA GLU A 110 -6.68 1.78 10.16
C GLU A 110 -5.88 1.29 11.36
N LYS A 111 -5.89 -0.02 11.61
CA LYS A 111 -5.19 -0.62 12.75
C LYS A 111 -3.69 -0.32 12.76
N LEU A 112 -3.01 -0.40 11.62
CA LEU A 112 -1.57 -0.13 11.55
C LEU A 112 -1.27 1.36 11.83
N VAL A 113 -2.06 2.27 11.26
CA VAL A 113 -1.93 3.71 11.50
C VAL A 113 -2.18 4.05 12.97
N GLU A 114 -3.26 3.52 13.58
CA GLU A 114 -3.56 3.67 15.01
C GLU A 114 -2.45 3.11 15.92
N ARG A 115 -1.73 2.08 15.47
CA ARG A 115 -0.58 1.50 16.17
C ARG A 115 0.74 2.23 15.89
N GLY A 116 0.70 3.37 15.21
CA GLY A 116 1.86 4.23 14.99
C GLY A 116 2.69 3.87 13.76
N ALA A 117 2.08 3.31 12.71
CA ALA A 117 2.71 3.24 11.41
C ALA A 117 3.08 4.65 10.91
N ASP A 118 4.33 4.82 10.48
CA ASP A 118 4.83 6.06 9.90
C ASP A 118 4.27 6.23 8.49
N VAL A 119 3.27 7.08 8.36
CA VAL A 119 2.58 7.39 7.10
C VAL A 119 3.46 8.13 6.08
N ASN A 120 4.60 8.69 6.51
CA ASN A 120 5.55 9.40 5.66
C ASN A 120 6.79 8.57 5.30
N LYS A 121 6.91 7.34 5.83
CA LYS A 121 8.04 6.46 5.52
C LYS A 121 8.03 6.08 4.04
N LEU A 122 9.18 6.27 3.39
CA LEU A 122 9.32 6.02 1.96
C LEU A 122 9.68 4.56 1.69
N ALA A 123 9.06 3.99 0.66
CA ALA A 123 9.55 2.80 0.01
C ALA A 123 10.87 3.07 -0.73
N SER A 124 11.59 2.01 -1.07
CA SER A 124 12.91 2.09 -1.75
C SER A 124 12.89 2.77 -3.12
N ASN A 125 11.71 2.91 -3.74
CA ASN A 125 11.51 3.64 -4.99
C ASN A 125 11.17 5.14 -4.79
N GLY A 126 11.20 5.63 -3.54
CA GLY A 126 10.90 7.02 -3.18
C GLY A 126 9.43 7.32 -2.94
N PHE A 127 8.54 6.32 -3.01
CA PHE A 127 7.10 6.52 -2.82
C PHE A 127 6.73 6.55 -1.34
N ASP A 128 5.91 7.52 -0.96
CA ASP A 128 5.18 7.53 0.32
C ASP A 128 3.84 6.77 0.22
N ALA A 129 3.10 6.71 1.33
CA ALA A 129 1.83 6.00 1.40
C ALA A 129 0.74 6.63 0.51
N ILE A 130 0.77 7.96 0.31
CA ILE A 130 -0.17 8.64 -0.59
C ILE A 130 0.13 8.22 -2.02
N ASN A 131 1.40 8.28 -2.46
CA ASN A 131 1.84 7.82 -3.77
C ASN A 131 1.42 6.37 -4.02
N TRP A 132 1.67 5.50 -3.05
CA TRP A 132 1.33 4.09 -3.18
C TRP A 132 -0.16 3.86 -3.37
N SER A 133 -0.98 4.56 -2.58
CA SER A 133 -2.44 4.49 -2.66
C SER A 133 -2.96 4.92 -4.04
N VAL A 134 -2.46 6.06 -4.54
CA VAL A 134 -2.86 6.62 -5.84
C VAL A 134 -2.39 5.71 -6.98
N SER A 135 -1.13 5.26 -6.96
CA SER A 135 -0.58 4.36 -7.98
C SER A 135 -1.27 2.99 -8.01
N SER A 136 -1.58 2.40 -6.86
CA SER A 136 -2.36 1.15 -6.79
C SER A 136 -3.76 1.31 -7.37
N ALA A 137 -4.39 2.47 -7.19
CA ALA A 137 -5.73 2.75 -7.72
C ALA A 137 -5.73 3.10 -9.22
N GLN A 138 -4.62 3.61 -9.75
CA GLN A 138 -4.51 4.12 -11.12
C GLN A 138 -5.07 3.15 -12.18
N LEU A 139 -4.74 1.85 -12.09
CA LEU A 139 -5.23 0.84 -13.04
C LEU A 139 -6.77 0.77 -13.11
N LEU A 140 -7.45 0.86 -11.97
CA LEU A 140 -8.91 0.79 -11.86
C LEU A 140 -9.58 2.05 -12.44
N PHE A 141 -8.92 3.21 -12.33
CA PHE A 141 -9.38 4.47 -12.92
C PHE A 141 -9.14 4.52 -14.43
N GLU A 142 -7.94 4.17 -14.89
CA GLU A 142 -7.56 4.17 -16.31
C GLU A 142 -8.39 3.19 -17.13
N ARG A 143 -8.82 2.08 -16.51
CA ARG A 143 -9.59 1.01 -17.15
C ARG A 143 -11.00 0.88 -16.58
N ALA A 144 -11.67 2.02 -16.37
CA ALA A 144 -13.00 2.04 -15.77
C ALA A 144 -14.03 1.11 -16.46
N SER A 145 -13.95 0.99 -17.79
CA SER A 145 -14.80 0.07 -18.58
C SER A 145 -14.52 -1.41 -18.36
N VAL A 146 -13.29 -1.76 -17.96
CA VAL A 146 -12.90 -3.14 -17.60
C VAL A 146 -13.34 -3.48 -16.17
N TYR A 147 -13.42 -2.47 -15.30
CA TYR A 147 -13.77 -2.62 -13.88
C TYR A 147 -15.02 -1.83 -13.47
N PRO A 148 -16.17 -1.98 -14.16
CA PRO A 148 -17.35 -1.15 -13.92
C PRO A 148 -17.93 -1.34 -12.51
N GLU A 149 -17.95 -2.59 -12.02
CA GLU A 149 -18.45 -2.94 -10.68
C GLU A 149 -17.54 -2.47 -9.54
N SER A 150 -16.28 -2.13 -9.84
CA SER A 150 -15.31 -1.69 -8.83
C SER A 150 -15.17 -0.17 -8.77
N GLN A 151 -15.84 0.60 -9.65
CA GLN A 151 -15.66 2.05 -9.75
C GLN A 151 -16.09 2.80 -8.48
N GLU A 152 -17.22 2.42 -7.90
CA GLU A 152 -17.68 3.01 -6.63
C GLU A 152 -16.74 2.61 -5.49
N ALA A 153 -16.40 1.32 -5.40
CA ALA A 153 -15.56 0.78 -4.35
C ALA A 153 -14.14 1.37 -4.35
N VAL A 154 -13.50 1.54 -5.52
CA VAL A 154 -12.14 2.11 -5.59
C VAL A 154 -12.12 3.58 -5.19
N ARG A 155 -13.14 4.36 -5.58
CA ARG A 155 -13.26 5.76 -5.17
C ARG A 155 -13.49 5.87 -3.67
N LYS A 156 -14.35 5.02 -3.10
CA LYS A 156 -14.57 4.93 -1.65
C LYS A 156 -13.28 4.56 -0.91
N GLN A 157 -12.59 3.51 -1.32
CA GLN A 157 -11.38 3.07 -0.62
C GLN A 157 -10.24 4.06 -0.74
N LEU A 158 -9.99 4.61 -1.94
CA LEU A 158 -8.97 5.64 -2.11
C LEU A 158 -9.28 6.87 -1.25
N THR A 159 -10.53 7.31 -1.21
CA THR A 159 -10.95 8.43 -0.34
C THR A 159 -10.64 8.15 1.13
N ARG A 160 -11.04 6.98 1.64
CA ARG A 160 -10.84 6.61 3.05
C ARG A 160 -9.37 6.47 3.42
N ILE A 161 -8.55 5.92 2.52
CA ILE A 161 -7.11 5.80 2.75
C ILE A 161 -6.47 7.19 2.80
N LEU A 162 -6.78 8.06 1.84
CA LEU A 162 -6.24 9.42 1.82
C LEU A 162 -6.66 10.23 3.06
N ASP A 163 -7.93 10.13 3.47
CA ASP A 163 -8.44 10.77 4.68
C ASP A 163 -7.66 10.30 5.91
N LEU A 164 -7.56 8.99 6.11
CA LEU A 164 -6.83 8.40 7.24
C LEU A 164 -5.37 8.83 7.27
N LEU A 165 -4.67 8.79 6.13
CA LEU A 165 -3.26 9.16 6.03
C LEU A 165 -3.05 10.65 6.36
N ILE A 166 -3.86 11.54 5.76
CA ILE A 166 -3.74 13.00 5.96
C ILE A 166 -4.11 13.39 7.39
N GLU A 167 -5.15 12.80 7.96
CA GLU A 167 -5.54 12.99 9.37
C GLU A 167 -4.43 12.58 10.34
N HIS A 168 -3.59 11.61 9.95
CA HIS A 168 -2.44 11.14 10.73
C HIS A 168 -1.10 11.76 10.28
N GLY A 169 -1.15 12.89 9.57
CA GLY A 169 0.02 13.72 9.29
C GLY A 169 0.82 13.34 8.04
N ALA A 170 0.21 12.64 7.08
CA ALA A 170 0.84 12.45 5.78
C ALA A 170 1.03 13.79 5.06
N ASP A 171 2.25 14.06 4.61
CA ASP A 171 2.62 15.32 3.96
C ASP A 171 2.18 15.33 2.48
N TYR A 172 0.92 15.72 2.26
CA TYR A 172 0.34 15.79 0.92
C TYR A 172 0.99 16.89 0.05
N VAL A 173 1.67 17.88 0.65
CA VAL A 173 2.41 18.92 -0.10
C VAL A 173 3.73 18.34 -0.61
N ALA A 174 4.45 17.58 0.22
CA ALA A 174 5.61 16.83 -0.22
C ALA A 174 5.22 15.83 -1.31
N TRP A 175 4.14 15.05 -1.11
CA TRP A 175 3.59 14.15 -2.12
C TRP A 175 3.36 14.86 -3.46
N ALA A 176 2.67 16.00 -3.45
CA ALA A 176 2.34 16.74 -4.67
C ALA A 176 3.59 17.19 -5.46
N ASN A 177 4.68 17.50 -4.76
CA ASN A 177 5.96 17.92 -5.35
C ASN A 177 6.88 16.76 -5.77
N ARG A 178 6.62 15.52 -5.31
CA ARG A 178 7.39 14.33 -5.74
C ARG A 178 7.12 13.98 -7.19
N GLY A 179 8.06 13.26 -7.79
CA GLY A 179 7.88 12.65 -9.10
C GLY A 179 6.79 11.59 -9.12
N HIS A 180 6.09 11.53 -10.26
CA HIS A 180 5.10 10.51 -10.55
C HIS A 180 5.73 9.13 -10.74
N TYR A 181 6.96 9.07 -11.27
CA TYR A 181 7.71 7.83 -11.44
C TYR A 181 8.68 7.60 -10.27
N ALA A 182 9.13 6.35 -10.15
CA ALA A 182 10.12 5.95 -9.17
C ALA A 182 11.48 6.64 -9.40
N GLU A 183 12.21 6.87 -8.30
CA GLU A 183 13.64 7.20 -8.38
C GLU A 183 14.43 6.11 -9.12
N PRO A 184 15.51 6.45 -9.86
CA PRO A 184 16.14 7.77 -9.97
C PRO A 184 15.59 8.65 -11.11
N TYR A 185 14.45 8.28 -11.71
CA TYR A 185 13.88 8.98 -12.88
C TYR A 185 12.46 9.48 -12.58
N PRO A 186 12.28 10.41 -11.63
CA PRO A 186 10.98 10.81 -11.08
C PRO A 186 9.98 11.40 -12.10
N GLY A 187 10.49 11.99 -13.19
CA GLY A 187 9.66 12.61 -14.22
C GLY A 187 8.82 13.79 -13.71
N PRO A 188 7.61 14.03 -14.25
CA PRO A 188 6.75 15.13 -13.83
C PRO A 188 6.26 14.95 -12.40
N SER A 189 5.92 16.06 -11.73
CA SER A 189 5.40 16.03 -10.37
C SER A 189 4.01 15.37 -10.30
N ASN A 190 3.67 14.77 -9.15
CA ASN A 190 2.33 14.27 -8.88
C ASN A 190 1.26 15.36 -9.05
N LYS A 191 1.57 16.61 -8.64
CA LYS A 191 0.69 17.76 -8.86
C LYS A 191 0.36 17.92 -10.34
N SER A 192 1.37 17.95 -11.21
CA SER A 192 1.14 18.07 -12.66
C SER A 192 0.39 16.87 -13.24
N MET A 193 0.54 15.69 -12.65
CA MET A 193 -0.10 14.46 -13.13
C MET A 193 -1.55 14.30 -12.67
N TYR A 194 -1.91 14.81 -11.49
CA TYR A 194 -3.18 14.49 -10.84
C TYR A 194 -3.99 15.69 -10.35
N ILE A 195 -3.39 16.87 -10.24
CA ILE A 195 -4.05 18.07 -9.70
C ILE A 195 -4.20 19.15 -10.78
N ASP A 196 -3.12 19.50 -11.46
CA ASP A 196 -3.17 20.53 -12.50
C ASP A 196 -4.00 20.07 -13.70
N ASP A 197 -4.53 21.01 -14.47
CA ASP A 197 -5.23 20.67 -15.71
C ASP A 197 -4.28 20.04 -16.73
N PHE A 198 -4.76 19.02 -17.45
CA PHE A 198 -4.00 18.39 -18.50
C PHE A 198 -3.79 19.36 -19.67
N VAL A 199 -2.53 19.57 -20.04
CA VAL A 199 -2.13 20.34 -21.21
C VAL A 199 -1.52 19.38 -22.23
N PRO A 200 -2.21 19.05 -23.33
CA PRO A 200 -1.67 18.13 -24.34
C PRO A 200 -0.44 18.73 -25.01
N GLY A 201 0.59 17.91 -25.23
CA GLY A 201 1.78 18.33 -25.97
C GLY A 201 1.54 18.49 -27.48
N ASP A 202 0.63 17.68 -28.04
CA ASP A 202 0.16 17.73 -29.42
C ASP A 202 -1.27 17.18 -29.54
N GLU A 203 -1.82 17.18 -30.76
CA GLU A 203 -3.20 16.76 -31.03
C GLU A 203 -3.48 15.26 -30.80
N THR A 204 -2.44 14.44 -30.67
CA THR A 204 -2.54 13.00 -30.42
C THR A 204 -2.39 12.62 -28.95
N ASP A 205 -2.03 13.60 -28.12
CA ASP A 205 -1.81 13.39 -26.69
C ASP A 205 -3.14 13.18 -25.94
N ILE A 206 -3.17 12.15 -25.09
CA ILE A 206 -4.36 11.72 -24.38
C ILE A 206 -4.13 11.75 -22.88
N ASP A 207 -5.05 12.37 -22.13
CA ASP A 207 -5.01 12.33 -20.67
C ASP A 207 -5.42 10.94 -20.17
N ARG A 208 -4.45 10.04 -20.06
CA ARG A 208 -4.66 8.70 -19.49
C ARG A 208 -5.14 8.78 -18.04
N ASN A 209 -4.77 9.84 -17.32
CA ASN A 209 -5.15 10.04 -15.93
C ASN A 209 -6.46 10.80 -15.75
N LYS A 210 -7.21 11.13 -16.82
CA LYS A 210 -8.40 12.00 -16.76
C LYS A 210 -9.34 11.70 -15.60
N GLU A 211 -9.72 10.44 -15.42
CA GLU A 211 -10.68 10.04 -14.37
C GLU A 211 -10.10 10.13 -12.96
N LEU A 212 -8.80 9.81 -12.81
CA LEU A 212 -8.10 9.91 -11.54
C LEU A 212 -7.79 11.37 -11.19
N ARG A 213 -7.35 12.18 -12.17
CA ARG A 213 -7.14 13.63 -12.05
C ARG A 213 -8.43 14.31 -11.60
N LYS A 214 -9.55 14.04 -12.28
CA LYS A 214 -10.86 14.58 -11.88
C LYS A 214 -11.21 14.22 -10.43
N PHE A 215 -10.98 12.98 -10.03
CA PHE A 215 -11.19 12.53 -8.65
C PHE A 215 -10.29 13.27 -7.66
N MET A 216 -8.98 13.39 -7.93
CA MET A 216 -8.03 14.05 -7.04
C MET A 216 -8.30 15.55 -6.93
N GLN A 217 -8.62 16.23 -8.03
CA GLN A 217 -9.06 17.63 -8.03
C GLN A 217 -10.31 17.84 -7.17
N GLU A 218 -11.30 16.95 -7.26
CA GLU A 218 -12.50 17.01 -6.42
C GLU A 218 -12.21 16.71 -4.96
N TYR A 219 -11.39 15.69 -4.68
CA TYR A 219 -10.96 15.31 -3.34
C TYR A 219 -10.26 16.48 -2.62
N PHE A 220 -9.27 17.11 -3.25
CA PHE A 220 -8.53 18.25 -2.68
C PHE A 220 -9.46 19.44 -2.45
N ARG A 221 -10.31 19.78 -3.43
CA ARG A 221 -11.25 20.89 -3.35
C ARG A 221 -12.26 20.71 -2.21
N SER A 222 -12.85 19.52 -2.05
CA SER A 222 -13.88 19.27 -1.03
C SER A 222 -13.34 19.28 0.39
N ARG A 223 -12.02 19.12 0.56
CA ARG A 223 -11.31 19.14 1.85
C ARG A 223 -10.53 20.42 2.11
N ASN A 224 -10.62 21.38 1.20
CA ASN A 224 -9.87 22.63 1.26
C ASN A 224 -8.34 22.41 1.42
N LEU A 225 -7.81 21.42 0.71
CA LEU A 225 -6.37 21.13 0.63
C LEU A 225 -5.76 21.93 -0.52
N HIS A 226 -4.57 22.48 -0.31
CA HIS A 226 -3.92 23.39 -1.27
C HIS A 226 -2.50 22.92 -1.58
N VAL A 227 -2.20 22.74 -2.86
CA VAL A 227 -0.88 22.34 -3.39
C VAL A 227 -0.54 23.07 -4.67
#